data_AF-A0A1C3THZ6-F1
#
_entry.id   AF-A0A1C3THZ6-F1
#
_cell.length_a   1.000
_cell.length_b   1.000
_cell.length_c   1.000
_cell.angle_alpha   90.00
_cell.angle_beta   90.00
_cell.angle_gamma   90.00
#
_symmetry.space_group_name_H-M   'P 1'
#
loop_
_entity.id
_entity.type
_entity.pdbx_description
1 polymer ?
#
loop_
_entity_poly.entity_id
_entity_poly.type
_entity_poly.pdbx_seq_one_letter_code
_entity_poly.pdbx_strand_id
1 'polypeptide(L)'
;MPHAASPAHADRPDRHMFSIVRHLSFLSTDRDAGRVPAATAMSGNGVVFSRSKKVLGGSDVGMIGMIDGQEHLVKTGISRSLLGQAVTFCVDGQVDEANKRLGYIVGGAARLLKTDPKQGNQKQVLIQAFHAFLQTDKGKQLADKAKTDTLDIADVGDIHASLVDADPQLRNTLGVPILFDVINVAAGQQLVNALQGTYLPKKHMPDSSLLAVQNNALIASRLIPEAKPLDTFLTEAFLPRGVSLKDAKRAAALVKAPPATSSANSDELTQAQALMAQINNPDHLRAGKQALKETLDDKGLDGLFVSLLARFTLGEDSDLGPDNMLVVPGDDGRNKTVSIDVTGFRYEWENDTPAGPRNPPRHGWGKVIDNPALALDVLLDGSVMKSRYARGLESVHAAVVDCLRDALHQNATPEAQAVKRWYAALDVHASTASLLALHQGLGDIAKAPWMPDASLVDQVLERNAGFINDIVHRART
;
A
#
# COMPACT_ATOMS: atom_id res chain seq x y z
N MET A 1 36.05 32.07 30.28
CA MET A 1 35.11 30.96 30.53
C MET A 1 33.78 31.34 29.91
N PRO A 2 33.36 30.71 28.79
CA PRO A 2 32.11 31.03 28.14
C PRO A 2 30.97 30.16 28.68
N HIS A 3 29.80 30.79 28.76
CA HIS A 3 28.53 30.25 29.22
C HIS A 3 28.13 28.94 28.53
N ALA A 4 27.71 27.98 29.34
CA ALA A 4 27.05 26.76 28.89
C ALA A 4 25.73 27.13 28.17
N ALA A 5 25.62 26.72 26.91
CA ALA A 5 24.39 26.77 26.16
C ALA A 5 23.37 25.79 26.77
N SER A 6 22.21 26.32 27.14
CA SER A 6 21.03 25.55 27.53
C SER A 6 20.60 24.63 26.39
N PRO A 7 20.23 23.36 26.66
CA PRO A 7 19.78 22.45 25.61
C PRO A 7 18.44 22.94 25.06
N ALA A 8 18.43 23.27 23.77
CA ALA A 8 17.24 23.64 23.03
C ALA A 8 16.26 22.45 23.00
N HIS A 9 15.10 22.66 23.61
CA HIS A 9 13.81 22.03 23.37
C HIS A 9 13.84 20.55 22.93
N ALA A 10 13.97 19.66 23.93
CA ALA A 10 13.30 18.38 23.87
C ALA A 10 11.78 18.63 23.81
N ASP A 11 11.19 18.41 22.64
CA ASP A 11 9.74 18.37 22.42
C ASP A 11 9.13 17.36 23.40
N ARG A 12 8.20 17.83 24.25
CA ARG A 12 7.58 17.04 25.33
C ARG A 12 6.64 15.93 24.82
N PRO A 13 6.39 14.89 25.64
CA PRO A 13 5.84 13.59 25.24
C PRO A 13 4.31 13.49 25.39
N ASP A 14 3.54 14.24 24.58
CA ASP A 14 2.06 14.13 24.53
C ASP A 14 1.50 14.03 23.09
N ARG A 15 2.26 13.46 22.15
CA ARG A 15 1.70 13.09 20.83
C ARG A 15 1.28 11.63 20.83
N HIS A 16 -0.02 11.39 20.83
CA HIS A 16 -0.61 10.11 20.43
C HIS A 16 -0.02 9.69 19.07
N MET A 17 0.71 8.57 19.03
CA MET A 17 1.39 8.07 17.83
C MET A 17 0.46 7.99 16.62
N PHE A 18 -0.76 7.52 16.85
CA PHE A 18 -1.80 7.30 15.86
C PHE A 18 -2.86 8.41 15.87
N SER A 19 -2.44 9.68 15.87
CA SER A 19 -3.34 10.82 15.65
C SER A 19 -3.68 10.98 14.16
N ILE A 20 -4.33 9.97 13.56
CA ILE A 20 -4.54 9.84 12.10
C ILE A 20 -5.96 10.15 11.64
N VAL A 21 -6.93 10.27 12.56
CA VAL A 21 -8.33 10.46 12.19
C VAL A 21 -8.63 11.91 11.84
N ARG A 22 -9.26 12.13 10.68
CA ARG A 22 -9.78 13.43 10.26
C ARG A 22 -11.28 13.34 10.05
N HIS A 23 -12.03 14.12 10.82
CA HIS A 23 -13.47 14.26 10.63
C HIS A 23 -13.75 15.31 9.57
N LEU A 24 -14.34 14.88 8.46
CA LEU A 24 -14.70 15.77 7.37
C LEU A 24 -16.21 15.88 7.25
N SER A 25 -16.67 17.09 6.92
CA SER A 25 -18.10 17.44 6.88
C SER A 25 -18.79 16.94 5.62
N PHE A 26 -18.07 16.77 4.50
CA PHE A 26 -18.64 16.28 3.24
C PHE A 26 -17.59 15.69 2.29
N LEU A 27 -18.08 14.91 1.32
CA LEU A 27 -17.31 14.36 0.21
C LEU A 27 -18.07 14.61 -1.09
N SER A 28 -17.39 15.17 -2.11
CA SER A 28 -18.00 15.50 -3.40
C SER A 28 -17.29 14.76 -4.54
N THR A 29 -17.97 13.78 -5.14
CA THR A 29 -17.50 12.98 -6.31
C THR A 29 -17.93 13.55 -7.65
N ASP A 30 -18.79 14.58 -7.67
CA ASP A 30 -19.29 15.19 -8.91
C ASP A 30 -18.16 15.82 -9.74
N ARG A 31 -18.15 15.45 -11.03
CA ARG A 31 -17.06 15.74 -11.99
C ARG A 31 -17.01 17.18 -12.52
N ASP A 32 -17.79 18.12 -11.99
CA ASP A 32 -17.78 19.52 -12.46
C ASP A 32 -16.57 20.30 -11.91
N ALA A 33 -15.38 19.85 -12.32
CA ALA A 33 -14.08 20.46 -12.10
C ALA A 33 -13.82 21.66 -13.03
N GLY A 34 -14.84 22.49 -13.28
CA GLY A 34 -14.73 23.69 -14.11
C GLY A 34 -13.97 24.84 -13.45
N ARG A 35 -13.64 24.75 -12.15
CA ARG A 35 -12.87 25.78 -11.43
C ARG A 35 -11.99 25.16 -10.33
N VAL A 36 -10.79 24.71 -10.69
CA VAL A 36 -9.73 24.33 -9.73
C VAL A 36 -9.46 25.43 -8.67
N PRO A 37 -9.52 26.74 -8.99
CA PRO A 37 -9.40 27.80 -7.97
C PRO A 37 -10.57 27.85 -6.96
N ALA A 38 -11.74 27.28 -7.27
CA ALA A 38 -12.90 27.24 -6.38
C ALA A 38 -12.83 26.05 -5.40
N ALA A 39 -12.19 24.93 -5.77
CA ALA A 39 -12.07 23.75 -4.91
C ALA A 39 -11.23 24.04 -3.65
N THR A 40 -10.19 24.87 -3.75
CA THR A 40 -9.36 25.29 -2.59
C THR A 40 -10.11 26.20 -1.61
N ALA A 41 -11.03 27.03 -2.12
CA ALA A 41 -11.88 27.89 -1.30
C ALA A 41 -13.10 27.13 -0.70
N MET A 42 -13.55 26.07 -1.37
CA MET A 42 -14.70 25.25 -0.96
C MET A 42 -14.34 24.06 -0.07
N SER A 43 -13.09 23.57 -0.09
CA SER A 43 -12.75 22.36 0.65
C SER A 43 -13.03 22.54 2.14
N GLY A 44 -12.69 23.68 2.75
CA GLY A 44 -12.93 23.89 4.18
C GLY A 44 -12.51 22.66 4.99
N ASN A 45 -13.48 22.01 5.65
CA ASN A 45 -13.32 20.73 6.35
C ASN A 45 -13.86 19.52 5.54
N GLY A 46 -13.64 19.44 4.22
CA GLY A 46 -14.25 18.48 3.29
C GLY A 46 -13.32 18.05 2.15
N VAL A 47 -13.73 17.03 1.40
CA VAL A 47 -12.98 16.55 0.21
C VAL A 47 -13.73 16.94 -1.06
N VAL A 48 -13.04 17.66 -1.94
CA VAL A 48 -13.51 17.92 -3.31
C VAL A 48 -12.63 17.14 -4.27
N PHE A 49 -13.21 16.18 -4.98
CA PHE A 49 -12.46 15.39 -5.95
C PHE A 49 -12.23 16.18 -7.24
N SER A 50 -10.98 16.23 -7.69
CA SER A 50 -10.56 16.98 -8.87
C SER A 50 -10.45 16.10 -10.11
N ARG A 51 -10.06 14.83 -9.97
CA ARG A 51 -9.91 13.88 -11.09
C ARG A 51 -9.91 12.42 -10.65
N SER A 52 -10.26 11.54 -11.59
CA SER A 52 -10.12 10.08 -11.41
C SER A 52 -8.65 9.67 -11.26
N LYS A 53 -8.41 8.63 -10.46
CA LYS A 53 -7.09 7.99 -10.29
C LYS A 53 -6.57 7.30 -11.57
N LYS A 54 -7.35 7.16 -12.65
CA LYS A 54 -6.95 6.43 -13.88
C LYS A 54 -5.54 6.80 -14.42
N VAL A 55 -5.06 8.02 -14.16
CA VAL A 55 -3.72 8.49 -14.56
C VAL A 55 -2.59 7.99 -13.65
N LEU A 56 -2.87 7.67 -12.37
CA LEU A 56 -1.88 7.27 -11.37
C LEU A 56 -1.61 5.76 -11.32
N GLY A 57 -2.45 4.93 -11.95
CA GLY A 57 -2.34 3.46 -11.87
C GLY A 57 -2.79 2.90 -10.52
N GLY A 58 -3.31 1.66 -10.54
CA GLY A 58 -3.76 0.92 -9.35
C GLY A 58 -5.17 0.35 -9.51
N SER A 59 -5.42 -0.80 -8.87
CA SER A 59 -6.69 -1.55 -8.94
C SER A 59 -7.76 -1.04 -7.98
N ASP A 60 -7.36 -0.31 -6.95
CA ASP A 60 -8.30 0.20 -5.94
C ASP A 60 -9.03 1.43 -6.45
N VAL A 61 -10.33 1.47 -6.15
CA VAL A 61 -11.18 2.62 -6.42
C VAL A 61 -10.70 3.79 -5.57
N GLY A 62 -10.30 4.86 -6.25
CA GLY A 62 -9.77 6.05 -5.63
C GLY A 62 -9.85 7.24 -6.56
N MET A 63 -9.69 8.42 -5.97
CA MET A 63 -9.80 9.71 -6.64
C MET A 63 -8.71 10.64 -6.09
N ILE A 64 -8.33 11.63 -6.88
CA ILE A 64 -7.48 12.72 -6.39
C ILE A 64 -8.40 13.82 -5.87
N GLY A 65 -8.22 14.21 -4.62
CA GLY A 65 -9.01 15.24 -3.96
C GLY A 65 -8.15 16.29 -3.28
N MET A 66 -8.71 17.49 -3.11
CA MET A 66 -8.10 18.56 -2.34
C MET A 66 -8.50 18.43 -0.87
N ILE A 67 -7.51 18.40 0.03
CA ILE A 67 -7.68 18.44 1.49
C ILE A 67 -6.65 19.45 2.01
N ASP A 68 -7.09 20.44 2.80
CA ASP A 68 -6.24 21.50 3.36
C ASP A 68 -5.34 22.21 2.31
N GLY A 69 -5.88 22.40 1.09
CA GLY A 69 -5.16 23.04 0.00
C GLY A 69 -4.07 22.19 -0.67
N GLN A 70 -4.00 20.89 -0.38
CA GLN A 70 -3.04 19.95 -0.98
C GLN A 70 -3.74 18.78 -1.69
N GLU A 71 -3.14 18.31 -2.77
CA GLU A 71 -3.62 17.12 -3.47
C GLU A 71 -3.33 15.85 -2.67
N HIS A 72 -4.39 15.07 -2.47
CA HIS A 72 -4.35 13.77 -1.82
C HIS A 72 -4.90 12.71 -2.76
N LEU A 73 -4.24 11.56 -2.78
CA LEU A 73 -4.83 10.33 -3.27
C LEU A 73 -5.75 9.77 -2.19
N VAL A 74 -7.04 9.70 -2.47
CA VAL A 74 -8.04 9.14 -1.55
C VAL A 74 -8.50 7.78 -2.08
N LYS A 75 -8.50 6.76 -1.22
CA LYS A 75 -8.91 5.38 -1.57
C LYS A 75 -9.95 4.85 -0.59
N THR A 76 -10.79 3.94 -1.09
CA THR A 76 -11.84 3.27 -0.31
C THR A 76 -11.37 2.02 0.44
N GLY A 77 -10.12 1.58 0.21
CA GLY A 77 -9.60 0.30 0.66
C GLY A 77 -9.82 -0.83 -0.35
N ILE A 78 -9.16 -1.96 -0.12
CA ILE A 78 -9.15 -3.12 -1.05
C ILE A 78 -10.54 -3.77 -1.08
N SER A 79 -11.17 -3.98 0.06
CA SER A 79 -12.40 -4.75 0.21
C SER A 79 -13.59 -4.12 -0.49
N ARG A 80 -13.78 -2.79 -0.38
CA ARG A 80 -14.78 -2.07 -1.18
C ARG A 80 -14.42 -2.06 -2.67
N SER A 81 -13.14 -1.96 -3.01
CA SER A 81 -12.71 -2.05 -4.42
C SER A 81 -13.00 -3.42 -5.03
N LEU A 82 -12.88 -4.50 -4.25
CA LEU A 82 -13.23 -5.86 -4.66
C LEU A 82 -14.72 -6.01 -4.98
N LEU A 83 -15.62 -5.28 -4.29
CA LEU A 83 -17.04 -5.23 -4.64
C LEU A 83 -17.26 -4.60 -6.01
N GLY A 84 -16.61 -3.45 -6.29
CA GLY A 84 -16.66 -2.81 -7.61
C GLY A 84 -16.10 -3.70 -8.72
N GLN A 85 -14.95 -4.35 -8.47
CA GLN A 85 -14.37 -5.32 -9.41
C GLN A 85 -15.30 -6.51 -9.66
N ALA A 86 -16.01 -7.01 -8.64
CA ALA A 86 -16.97 -8.10 -8.81
C ALA A 86 -18.13 -7.69 -9.75
N VAL A 87 -18.58 -6.43 -9.68
CA VAL A 87 -19.59 -5.90 -10.62
C VAL A 87 -19.04 -5.91 -12.05
N THR A 88 -17.84 -5.36 -12.26
CA THR A 88 -17.19 -5.35 -13.58
C THR A 88 -17.03 -6.77 -14.14
N PHE A 89 -16.57 -7.73 -13.33
CA PHE A 89 -16.44 -9.11 -13.76
C PHE A 89 -17.79 -9.75 -14.14
N CYS A 90 -18.87 -9.48 -13.41
CA CYS A 90 -20.20 -9.96 -13.78
C CYS A 90 -20.68 -9.36 -15.10
N VAL A 91 -20.44 -8.07 -15.32
CA VAL A 91 -20.76 -7.36 -16.57
C VAL A 91 -20.02 -7.97 -17.77
N ASP A 92 -18.77 -8.38 -17.57
CA ASP A 92 -17.94 -9.02 -18.59
C ASP A 92 -18.24 -10.52 -18.76
N GLY A 93 -19.25 -11.06 -18.08
CA GLY A 93 -19.61 -12.48 -18.12
C GLY A 93 -18.64 -13.39 -17.34
N GLN A 94 -17.72 -12.84 -16.55
CA GLN A 94 -16.70 -13.54 -15.78
C GLN A 94 -17.15 -13.80 -14.33
N VAL A 95 -18.31 -14.46 -14.17
CA VAL A 95 -18.96 -14.68 -12.87
C VAL A 95 -18.07 -15.40 -11.86
N ASP A 96 -17.25 -16.35 -12.30
CA ASP A 96 -16.33 -17.08 -11.40
C ASP A 96 -15.24 -16.18 -10.81
N GLU A 97 -14.70 -15.24 -11.60
CA GLU A 97 -13.74 -14.26 -11.10
C GLU A 97 -14.42 -13.26 -10.15
N ALA A 98 -15.66 -12.87 -10.41
CA ALA A 98 -16.45 -12.07 -9.47
C ALA A 98 -16.62 -12.79 -8.11
N ASN A 99 -17.04 -14.05 -8.13
CA ASN A 99 -17.19 -14.88 -6.94
C ASN A 99 -15.87 -15.07 -6.17
N LYS A 100 -14.74 -15.09 -6.88
CA LYS A 100 -13.41 -15.14 -6.28
C LYS A 100 -13.07 -13.85 -5.54
N ARG A 101 -13.41 -12.67 -6.10
CA ARG A 101 -13.22 -11.37 -5.42
C ARG A 101 -14.04 -11.27 -4.14
N LEU A 102 -15.30 -11.71 -4.17
CA LEU A 102 -16.14 -11.80 -2.97
C LEU A 102 -15.54 -12.75 -1.92
N GLY A 103 -14.98 -13.88 -2.37
CA GLY A 103 -14.27 -14.82 -1.51
C GLY A 103 -13.06 -14.21 -0.78
N TYR A 104 -12.33 -13.29 -1.41
CA TYR A 104 -11.22 -12.59 -0.75
C TYR A 104 -11.69 -11.67 0.38
N ILE A 105 -12.85 -11.03 0.26
CA ILE A 105 -13.42 -10.19 1.33
C ILE A 105 -13.71 -11.05 2.57
N VAL A 106 -14.38 -12.19 2.38
CA VAL A 106 -14.69 -13.14 3.46
C VAL A 106 -13.41 -13.72 4.07
N GLY A 107 -12.42 -14.06 3.24
CA GLY A 107 -11.11 -14.49 3.73
C GLY A 107 -10.40 -13.42 4.56
N GLY A 108 -10.51 -12.15 4.17
CA GLY A 108 -10.00 -11.00 4.91
C GLY A 108 -10.65 -10.87 6.28
N ALA A 109 -11.99 -10.97 6.35
CA ALA A 109 -12.73 -10.95 7.61
C ALA A 109 -12.30 -12.10 8.54
N ALA A 110 -12.25 -13.34 8.03
CA ALA A 110 -11.85 -14.50 8.81
C ALA A 110 -10.42 -14.35 9.36
N ARG A 111 -9.50 -13.86 8.53
CA ARG A 111 -8.12 -13.59 8.93
C ARG A 111 -8.05 -12.55 10.04
N LEU A 112 -8.79 -11.44 9.95
CA LEU A 112 -8.76 -10.36 10.95
C LEU A 112 -9.34 -10.84 12.29
N LEU A 113 -10.47 -11.55 12.24
CA LEU A 113 -11.20 -12.01 13.43
C LEU A 113 -10.62 -13.28 14.07
N LYS A 114 -9.55 -13.87 13.51
CA LYS A 114 -9.00 -15.18 13.90
C LYS A 114 -10.07 -16.27 13.94
N THR A 115 -11.03 -16.20 13.02
CA THR A 115 -12.07 -17.20 12.93
C THR A 115 -11.66 -18.31 11.99
N ASP A 116 -12.01 -19.56 12.31
CA ASP A 116 -11.71 -20.71 11.45
C ASP A 116 -12.28 -20.44 10.04
N PRO A 117 -11.54 -20.68 8.94
CA PRO A 117 -12.06 -20.60 7.57
C PRO A 117 -13.33 -21.44 7.33
N LYS A 118 -13.72 -22.30 8.27
CA LYS A 118 -15.00 -23.03 8.30
C LYS A 118 -16.18 -22.26 8.92
N GLN A 119 -16.07 -20.97 9.21
CA GLN A 119 -17.19 -20.15 9.68
C GLN A 119 -18.29 -20.00 8.61
N GLY A 120 -19.19 -20.98 8.58
CA GLY A 120 -20.52 -20.91 8.00
C GLY A 120 -20.56 -20.63 6.50
N ASN A 121 -21.76 -20.65 5.95
CA ASN A 121 -22.04 -20.40 4.54
C ASN A 121 -21.75 -18.94 4.11
N GLN A 122 -20.97 -18.14 4.86
CA GLN A 122 -20.81 -16.68 4.70
C GLN A 122 -20.37 -16.28 3.29
N LYS A 123 -19.46 -17.05 2.68
CA LYS A 123 -19.09 -16.84 1.27
C LYS A 123 -20.29 -17.00 0.34
N GLN A 124 -21.09 -18.04 0.53
CA GLN A 124 -22.26 -18.29 -0.29
C GLN A 124 -23.37 -17.27 -0.04
N VAL A 125 -23.57 -16.85 1.22
CA VAL A 125 -24.51 -15.80 1.60
C VAL A 125 -24.13 -14.50 0.89
N LEU A 126 -22.85 -14.08 0.96
CA LEU A 126 -22.38 -12.89 0.25
C LEU A 126 -22.55 -13.01 -1.26
N ILE A 127 -22.21 -14.16 -1.85
CA ILE A 127 -22.40 -14.40 -3.29
C ILE A 127 -23.88 -14.28 -3.67
N GLN A 128 -24.79 -14.91 -2.91
CA GLN A 128 -26.22 -14.88 -3.19
C GLN A 128 -26.79 -13.46 -3.05
N ALA A 129 -26.47 -12.76 -1.97
CA ALA A 129 -26.88 -11.38 -1.76
C ALA A 129 -26.35 -10.44 -2.86
N PHE A 130 -25.09 -10.63 -3.29
CA PHE A 130 -24.48 -9.86 -4.36
C PHE A 130 -25.17 -10.06 -5.71
N HIS A 131 -25.41 -11.31 -6.10
CA HIS A 131 -26.11 -11.60 -7.36
C HIS A 131 -27.56 -11.14 -7.34
N ALA A 132 -28.25 -11.24 -6.19
CA ALA A 132 -29.60 -10.68 -6.01
C ALA A 132 -29.59 -9.15 -6.13
N PHE A 133 -28.62 -8.47 -5.52
CA PHE A 133 -28.43 -7.03 -5.64
C PHE A 133 -28.27 -6.60 -7.10
N LEU A 134 -27.49 -7.32 -7.91
CA LEU A 134 -27.33 -7.02 -9.34
C LEU A 134 -28.63 -7.10 -10.15
N GLN A 135 -29.67 -7.79 -9.65
CA GLN A 135 -30.98 -7.84 -10.29
C GLN A 135 -31.90 -6.65 -9.95
N THR A 136 -31.55 -5.87 -8.93
CA THR A 136 -32.28 -4.65 -8.55
C THR A 136 -32.04 -3.52 -9.54
N ASP A 137 -32.91 -2.50 -9.57
CA ASP A 137 -32.73 -1.35 -10.46
C ASP A 137 -31.42 -0.59 -10.16
N LYS A 138 -31.07 -0.45 -8.86
CA LYS A 138 -29.81 0.15 -8.44
C LYS A 138 -28.60 -0.69 -8.89
N GLY A 139 -28.67 -2.01 -8.74
CA GLY A 139 -27.62 -2.93 -9.20
C GLY A 139 -27.41 -2.86 -10.72
N LYS A 140 -28.50 -2.79 -11.49
CA LYS A 140 -28.44 -2.64 -12.96
C LYS A 140 -27.81 -1.31 -13.38
N GLN A 141 -28.16 -0.20 -12.73
CA GLN A 141 -27.55 1.11 -13.00
C GLN A 141 -26.04 1.10 -12.75
N LEU A 142 -25.59 0.47 -11.66
CA LEU A 142 -24.18 0.32 -11.35
C LEU A 142 -23.45 -0.61 -12.31
N ALA A 143 -24.10 -1.69 -12.75
CA ALA A 143 -23.58 -2.56 -13.79
C ALA A 143 -23.41 -1.81 -15.13
N ASP A 144 -24.35 -0.94 -15.50
CA ASP A 144 -24.22 -0.08 -16.67
C ASP A 144 -23.09 0.93 -16.53
N LYS A 145 -22.90 1.52 -15.34
CA LYS A 145 -21.74 2.38 -15.04
C LYS A 145 -20.41 1.62 -15.15
N ALA A 146 -20.36 0.38 -14.66
CA ALA A 146 -19.19 -0.48 -14.69
C ALA A 146 -18.71 -0.80 -16.11
N LYS A 147 -19.60 -0.91 -17.10
CA LYS A 147 -19.26 -1.10 -18.53
C LYS A 147 -18.34 -0.02 -19.10
N THR A 148 -18.31 1.15 -18.46
CA THR A 148 -17.52 2.31 -18.90
C THR A 148 -16.30 2.58 -18.01
N ASP A 149 -15.98 1.67 -17.08
CA ASP A 149 -14.92 1.83 -16.08
C ASP A 149 -15.03 3.18 -15.32
N THR A 150 -16.24 3.59 -14.96
CA THR A 150 -16.48 4.89 -14.30
C THR A 150 -16.88 4.77 -12.83
N LEU A 151 -16.84 3.57 -12.25
CA LEU A 151 -17.11 3.37 -10.83
C LEU A 151 -16.17 4.21 -9.95
N ASP A 152 -16.74 4.90 -8.97
CA ASP A 152 -16.07 5.79 -8.02
C ASP A 152 -16.33 5.38 -6.56
N ILE A 153 -15.82 6.20 -5.61
CA ILE A 153 -15.89 5.93 -4.18
C ILE A 153 -17.34 5.86 -3.67
N ALA A 154 -18.24 6.68 -4.21
CA ALA A 154 -19.64 6.67 -3.82
C ALA A 154 -20.31 5.38 -4.29
N ASP A 155 -20.05 4.95 -5.52
CA ASP A 155 -20.65 3.73 -6.09
C ASP A 155 -20.33 2.48 -5.27
N VAL A 156 -19.07 2.28 -4.89
CA VAL A 156 -18.66 1.11 -4.11
C VAL A 156 -19.13 1.19 -2.65
N GLY A 157 -19.29 2.42 -2.11
CA GLY A 157 -19.99 2.64 -0.85
C GLY A 157 -21.45 2.23 -0.93
N ASP A 158 -22.11 2.55 -2.03
CA ASP A 158 -23.51 2.23 -2.31
C ASP A 158 -23.76 0.74 -2.50
N ILE A 159 -22.86 0.02 -3.19
CA ILE A 159 -22.91 -1.44 -3.28
C ILE A 159 -22.86 -2.03 -1.87
N HIS A 160 -21.87 -1.61 -1.07
CA HIS A 160 -21.72 -2.10 0.30
C HIS A 160 -22.96 -1.84 1.16
N ALA A 161 -23.48 -0.61 1.18
CA ALA A 161 -24.67 -0.27 1.94
C ALA A 161 -25.88 -1.12 1.51
N SER A 162 -26.09 -1.27 0.20
CA SER A 162 -27.20 -2.06 -0.34
C SER A 162 -27.13 -3.53 0.05
N LEU A 163 -25.93 -4.11 0.14
CA LEU A 163 -25.75 -5.49 0.59
C LEU A 163 -26.06 -5.66 2.08
N VAL A 164 -25.64 -4.71 2.92
CA VAL A 164 -25.94 -4.73 4.36
C VAL A 164 -27.44 -4.52 4.62
N ASP A 165 -28.08 -3.62 3.87
CA ASP A 165 -29.52 -3.36 3.99
C ASP A 165 -30.34 -4.58 3.55
N ALA A 166 -29.93 -5.26 2.47
CA ALA A 166 -30.60 -6.45 1.97
C ALA A 166 -30.40 -7.67 2.88
N ASP A 167 -29.22 -7.81 3.48
CA ASP A 167 -28.89 -8.90 4.38
C ASP A 167 -28.01 -8.44 5.56
N PRO A 168 -28.63 -8.03 6.69
CA PRO A 168 -27.90 -7.48 7.85
C PRO A 168 -26.86 -8.43 8.45
N GLN A 169 -26.95 -9.75 8.19
CA GLN A 169 -25.96 -10.70 8.68
C GLN A 169 -24.57 -10.50 8.04
N LEU A 170 -24.51 -9.82 6.88
CA LEU A 170 -23.27 -9.50 6.18
C LEU A 170 -22.53 -8.30 6.79
N ARG A 171 -23.15 -7.56 7.72
CA ARG A 171 -22.58 -6.33 8.30
C ARG A 171 -21.16 -6.53 8.82
N ASN A 172 -20.91 -7.56 9.64
CA ASN A 172 -19.58 -7.80 10.19
C ASN A 172 -18.61 -8.39 9.14
N THR A 173 -19.11 -9.29 8.28
CA THR A 173 -18.32 -9.92 7.21
C THR A 173 -17.79 -8.90 6.20
N LEU A 174 -18.57 -7.85 5.91
CA LEU A 174 -18.16 -6.75 5.03
C LEU A 174 -17.47 -5.61 5.81
N GLY A 175 -18.06 -5.20 6.93
CA GLY A 175 -17.64 -4.02 7.69
C GLY A 175 -16.26 -4.13 8.31
N VAL A 176 -15.89 -5.30 8.88
CA VAL A 176 -14.57 -5.51 9.49
C VAL A 176 -13.44 -5.33 8.47
N PRO A 177 -13.37 -6.08 7.35
CA PRO A 177 -12.27 -5.93 6.41
C PRO A 177 -12.26 -4.54 5.73
N ILE A 178 -13.42 -3.95 5.48
CA ILE A 178 -13.52 -2.59 4.91
C ILE A 178 -12.92 -1.53 5.86
N LEU A 179 -13.28 -1.58 7.14
CA LEU A 179 -12.77 -0.63 8.13
C LEU A 179 -11.26 -0.82 8.35
N PHE A 180 -10.81 -2.07 8.48
CA PHE A 180 -9.42 -2.37 8.78
C PHE A 180 -8.49 -2.26 7.58
N ASP A 181 -8.98 -2.29 6.34
CA ASP A 181 -8.18 -1.91 5.18
C ASP A 181 -7.67 -0.46 5.31
N VAL A 182 -8.52 0.47 5.76
CA VAL A 182 -8.13 1.88 5.88
C VAL A 182 -7.44 2.20 7.20
N ILE A 183 -7.87 1.59 8.32
CA ILE A 183 -7.19 1.75 9.62
C ILE A 183 -5.77 1.19 9.57
N ASN A 184 -5.58 -0.04 9.07
CA ASN A 184 -4.26 -0.66 9.06
C ASN A 184 -3.30 0.11 8.15
N VAL A 185 -3.76 0.59 6.99
CA VAL A 185 -2.94 1.42 6.09
C VAL A 185 -2.55 2.73 6.76
N ALA A 186 -3.52 3.46 7.35
CA ALA A 186 -3.27 4.73 8.00
C ALA A 186 -2.31 4.59 9.19
N ALA A 187 -2.58 3.63 10.07
CA ALA A 187 -1.77 3.38 11.25
C ALA A 187 -0.39 2.80 10.91
N GLY A 188 -0.31 1.87 9.96
CA GLY A 188 0.96 1.30 9.49
C GLY A 188 1.85 2.36 8.85
N GLN A 189 1.30 3.20 7.97
CA GLN A 189 2.03 4.32 7.39
C GLN A 189 2.48 5.32 8.47
N GLN A 190 1.66 5.58 9.49
CA GLN A 190 2.04 6.47 10.59
C GLN A 190 3.17 5.89 11.45
N LEU A 191 3.18 4.58 11.69
CA LEU A 191 4.29 3.90 12.38
C LEU A 191 5.59 4.03 11.57
N VAL A 192 5.52 3.78 10.26
CA VAL A 192 6.66 3.94 9.35
C VAL A 192 7.11 5.41 9.29
N ASN A 193 6.19 6.36 9.22
CA ASN A 193 6.50 7.80 9.26
C ASN A 193 7.16 8.22 10.57
N ALA A 194 6.75 7.65 11.71
CA ALA A 194 7.36 7.95 13.00
C ALA A 194 8.84 7.50 13.06
N LEU A 195 9.16 6.39 12.41
CA LEU A 195 10.54 5.93 12.21
C LEU A 195 11.27 6.80 11.18
N GLN A 196 10.69 7.02 10.01
CA GLN A 196 11.32 7.81 8.94
C GLN A 196 11.55 9.26 9.34
N GLY A 197 10.67 9.83 10.17
CA GLY A 197 10.78 11.19 10.70
C GLY A 197 11.95 11.42 11.64
N THR A 198 12.68 10.36 12.04
CA THR A 198 13.94 10.49 12.77
C THR A 198 15.10 10.98 11.88
N TYR A 199 14.98 10.85 10.55
CA TYR A 199 16.01 11.24 9.60
C TYR A 199 15.49 11.96 8.34
N LEU A 200 14.16 12.00 8.12
CA LEU A 200 13.53 12.71 7.00
C LEU A 200 12.75 13.95 7.44
N PRO A 201 12.89 15.08 6.73
CA PRO A 201 12.02 16.23 6.90
C PRO A 201 10.55 15.90 6.64
N LYS A 202 9.64 16.52 7.41
CA LYS A 202 8.18 16.33 7.27
C LYS A 202 7.64 16.56 5.85
N LYS A 203 8.23 17.50 5.09
CA LYS A 203 7.84 17.76 3.69
C LYS A 203 7.93 16.51 2.80
N HIS A 204 8.88 15.62 3.09
CA HIS A 204 9.16 14.39 2.35
C HIS A 204 8.47 13.15 2.91
N MET A 205 7.75 13.26 4.03
CA MET A 205 6.94 12.16 4.55
C MET A 205 5.52 12.24 3.99
N PRO A 206 4.94 11.14 3.49
CA PRO A 206 3.56 11.14 3.07
C PRO A 206 2.68 11.38 4.27
N ASP A 207 1.64 12.19 4.10
CA ASP A 207 0.54 12.20 5.07
C ASP A 207 -0.26 10.90 4.90
N SER A 208 -0.78 10.34 5.98
CA SER A 208 -1.69 9.19 5.93
C SER A 208 -2.79 9.39 6.94
N SER A 209 -3.95 9.78 6.43
CA SER A 209 -5.09 10.17 7.25
C SER A 209 -6.24 9.21 7.03
N LEU A 210 -6.82 8.74 8.13
CA LEU A 210 -8.10 8.05 8.15
C LEU A 210 -9.20 9.12 8.08
N LEU A 211 -9.83 9.25 6.93
CA LEU A 211 -10.94 10.18 6.76
C LEU A 211 -12.23 9.54 7.26
N ALA A 212 -12.89 10.21 8.20
CA ALA A 212 -14.23 9.91 8.64
C ALA A 212 -15.19 10.94 8.03
N VAL A 213 -15.91 10.56 6.96
CA VAL A 213 -16.81 11.46 6.20
C VAL A 213 -18.10 10.76 5.75
N GLN A 214 -19.27 11.40 5.92
CA GLN A 214 -20.56 10.96 5.35
C GLN A 214 -20.83 9.43 5.40
N ASN A 215 -20.78 8.83 6.59
CA ASN A 215 -20.90 7.38 6.77
C ASN A 215 -19.83 6.57 6.00
N ASN A 216 -18.63 7.09 5.83
CA ASN A 216 -17.58 6.44 5.08
C ASN A 216 -16.22 6.62 5.77
N ALA A 217 -15.45 5.54 5.79
CA ALA A 217 -14.06 5.53 6.24
C ALA A 217 -13.16 5.36 5.01
N LEU A 218 -12.26 6.31 4.78
CA LEU A 218 -11.36 6.34 3.63
C LEU A 218 -9.91 6.56 4.10
N ILE A 219 -8.95 6.20 3.25
CA ILE A 219 -7.56 6.61 3.42
C ILE A 219 -7.23 7.76 2.49
N ALA A 220 -6.56 8.79 2.99
CA ALA A 220 -5.99 9.85 2.19
C ALA A 220 -4.47 9.91 2.37
N SER A 221 -3.77 9.93 1.24
CA SER A 221 -2.31 10.07 1.21
C SER A 221 -1.90 11.27 0.39
N ARG A 222 -1.13 12.17 1.00
CA ARG A 222 -0.64 13.38 0.33
C ARG A 222 0.34 13.02 -0.78
N LEU A 223 0.19 13.65 -1.94
CA LEU A 223 1.18 13.53 -3.02
C LEU A 223 2.45 14.30 -2.67
N ILE A 224 3.63 13.72 -2.94
CA ILE A 224 4.93 14.35 -2.71
C ILE A 224 5.46 14.86 -4.06
N PRO A 225 5.44 16.17 -4.33
CA PRO A 225 5.68 16.69 -5.69
C PRO A 225 7.08 16.40 -6.26
N GLU A 226 8.10 16.34 -5.41
CA GLU A 226 9.50 16.15 -5.80
C GLU A 226 9.93 14.67 -5.82
N ALA A 227 9.00 13.76 -5.54
CA ALA A 227 9.31 12.36 -5.37
C ALA A 227 9.28 11.60 -6.69
N LYS A 228 10.24 10.70 -6.87
CA LYS A 228 10.31 9.77 -8.00
C LYS A 228 9.94 8.35 -7.54
N PRO A 229 9.13 7.58 -8.28
CA PRO A 229 8.92 6.17 -7.99
C PRO A 229 10.23 5.39 -7.93
N LEU A 230 10.44 4.60 -6.86
CA LEU A 230 11.69 3.87 -6.66
C LEU A 230 11.90 2.80 -7.73
N ASP A 231 10.83 2.14 -8.19
CA ASP A 231 10.91 1.18 -9.30
C ASP A 231 11.48 1.80 -10.59
N THR A 232 11.05 3.01 -10.92
CA THR A 232 11.51 3.76 -12.07
C THR A 232 12.96 4.20 -11.86
N PHE A 233 13.30 4.74 -10.69
CA PHE A 233 14.67 5.11 -10.33
C PHE A 233 15.64 3.93 -10.47
N LEU A 234 15.27 2.75 -9.98
CA LEU A 234 16.13 1.57 -10.01
C LEU A 234 16.26 0.96 -11.42
N THR A 235 15.28 1.15 -12.30
CA THR A 235 15.24 0.47 -13.60
C THR A 235 15.62 1.35 -14.78
N GLU A 236 15.57 2.68 -14.65
CA GLU A 236 15.74 3.60 -15.78
C GLU A 236 17.06 3.41 -16.54
N ALA A 237 18.15 3.13 -15.82
CA ALA A 237 19.47 2.93 -16.40
C ALA A 237 19.54 1.68 -17.31
N PHE A 238 18.60 0.76 -17.15
CA PHE A 238 18.49 -0.48 -17.92
C PHE A 238 17.52 -0.37 -19.10
N LEU A 239 16.84 0.76 -19.28
CA LEU A 239 15.87 0.94 -20.35
C LEU A 239 16.50 1.70 -21.53
N PRO A 240 16.20 1.33 -22.79
CA PRO A 240 16.60 2.12 -23.94
C PRO A 240 16.05 3.56 -23.85
N ARG A 241 16.76 4.51 -24.45
CA ARG A 241 16.34 5.93 -24.45
C ARG A 241 14.91 6.08 -24.98
N GLY A 242 14.07 6.77 -24.22
CA GLY A 242 12.66 7.01 -24.57
C GLY A 242 11.70 5.87 -24.23
N VAL A 243 12.17 4.75 -23.69
CA VAL A 243 11.32 3.63 -23.26
C VAL A 243 11.00 3.78 -21.78
N SER A 244 9.70 3.84 -21.43
CA SER A 244 9.28 3.84 -20.03
C SER A 244 9.25 2.43 -19.45
N LEU A 245 9.32 2.31 -18.11
CA LEU A 245 9.15 1.02 -17.43
C LEU A 245 7.80 0.36 -17.77
N LYS A 246 6.75 1.18 -17.93
CA LYS A 246 5.42 0.71 -18.35
C LYS A 246 5.45 0.07 -19.74
N ASP A 247 6.14 0.68 -20.69
CA ASP A 247 6.24 0.17 -22.06
C ASP A 247 7.08 -1.11 -22.12
N ALA A 248 8.18 -1.17 -21.35
CA ALA A 248 8.99 -2.37 -21.21
C ALA A 248 8.18 -3.54 -20.61
N LYS A 249 7.39 -3.29 -19.56
CA LYS A 249 6.50 -4.30 -18.96
C LYS A 249 5.40 -4.75 -19.93
N ARG A 250 4.86 -3.82 -20.74
CA ARG A 250 3.90 -4.14 -21.80
C ARG A 250 4.53 -5.05 -22.85
N ALA A 251 5.73 -4.72 -23.33
CA ALA A 251 6.46 -5.54 -24.29
C ALA A 251 6.74 -6.94 -23.74
N ALA A 252 7.21 -7.05 -22.49
CA ALA A 252 7.43 -8.33 -21.84
C ALA A 252 6.13 -9.16 -21.72
N ALA A 253 5.01 -8.53 -21.40
CA ALA A 253 3.71 -9.19 -21.34
C ALA A 253 3.24 -9.70 -22.71
N LEU A 254 3.46 -8.91 -23.78
CA LEU A 254 3.15 -9.31 -25.16
C LEU A 254 3.98 -10.51 -25.61
N VAL A 255 5.28 -10.52 -25.32
CA VAL A 255 6.18 -11.64 -25.67
C VAL A 255 5.80 -12.93 -24.96
N LYS A 256 5.26 -12.84 -23.73
CA LYS A 256 4.84 -14.00 -22.93
C LYS A 256 3.43 -14.50 -23.26
N ALA A 257 2.61 -13.69 -23.95
CA ALA A 257 1.25 -14.06 -24.27
C ALA A 257 1.19 -15.26 -25.24
N PRO A 258 0.20 -16.15 -25.12
CA PRO A 258 -0.01 -17.20 -26.12
C PRO A 258 -0.22 -16.57 -27.51
N PRO A 259 0.24 -17.22 -28.60
CA PRO A 259 0.02 -16.70 -29.94
C PRO A 259 -1.49 -16.57 -30.22
N ALA A 260 -1.94 -15.34 -30.46
CA ALA A 260 -3.31 -15.07 -30.89
C ALA A 260 -3.46 -15.45 -32.37
N THR A 261 -4.65 -15.90 -32.76
CA THR A 261 -4.98 -16.39 -34.12
C THR A 261 -5.03 -15.31 -35.20
N SER A 262 -4.70 -14.04 -34.91
CA SER A 262 -4.81 -12.91 -35.83
C SER A 262 -3.45 -12.36 -36.31
N SER A 263 -3.31 -12.16 -37.63
CA SER A 263 -2.11 -11.59 -38.27
C SER A 263 -1.79 -10.13 -37.89
N ALA A 264 -2.76 -9.36 -37.37
CA ALA A 264 -2.57 -7.97 -36.94
C ALA A 264 -1.60 -7.80 -35.75
N ASN A 265 -1.26 -8.88 -35.04
CA ASN A 265 -0.35 -8.86 -33.88
C ASN A 265 1.14 -9.12 -34.23
N SER A 266 1.48 -9.36 -35.50
CA SER A 266 2.84 -9.79 -35.90
C SER A 266 3.88 -8.68 -35.73
N ASP A 267 3.57 -7.45 -36.16
CA ASP A 267 4.54 -6.34 -36.11
C ASP A 267 4.74 -5.82 -34.68
N GLU A 268 3.67 -5.69 -33.90
CA GLU A 268 3.76 -5.32 -32.47
C GLU A 268 4.54 -6.37 -31.67
N LEU A 269 4.33 -7.66 -31.93
CA LEU A 269 5.09 -8.73 -31.30
C LEU A 269 6.57 -8.69 -31.71
N THR A 270 6.87 -8.44 -32.99
CA THR A 270 8.25 -8.31 -33.48
C THR A 270 8.96 -7.14 -32.81
N GLN A 271 8.29 -5.99 -32.69
CA GLN A 271 8.83 -4.82 -31.98
C GLN A 271 9.04 -5.11 -30.48
N ALA A 272 8.09 -5.78 -29.84
CA ALA A 272 8.21 -6.18 -28.43
C ALA A 272 9.38 -7.16 -28.23
N GLN A 273 9.56 -8.13 -29.13
CA GLN A 273 10.70 -9.07 -29.10
C GLN A 273 12.03 -8.35 -29.30
N ALA A 274 12.13 -7.42 -30.26
CA ALA A 274 13.34 -6.64 -30.48
C ALA A 274 13.69 -5.78 -29.25
N LEU A 275 12.70 -5.13 -28.64
CA LEU A 275 12.87 -4.36 -27.41
C LEU A 275 13.34 -5.26 -26.26
N MET A 276 12.71 -6.43 -26.07
CA MET A 276 13.10 -7.37 -25.02
C MET A 276 14.48 -7.98 -25.25
N ALA A 277 14.90 -8.20 -26.50
CA ALA A 277 16.25 -8.64 -26.83
C ALA A 277 17.29 -7.56 -26.52
N GLN A 278 16.97 -6.29 -26.78
CA GLN A 278 17.83 -5.16 -26.43
C GLN A 278 17.97 -5.02 -24.90
N ILE A 279 16.86 -5.06 -24.16
CA ILE A 279 16.87 -4.95 -22.69
C ILE A 279 17.67 -6.10 -22.05
N ASN A 280 17.51 -7.32 -22.56
CA ASN A 280 18.22 -8.50 -22.05
C ASN A 280 19.65 -8.66 -22.61
N ASN A 281 20.13 -7.74 -23.46
CA ASN A 281 21.49 -7.80 -23.96
C ASN A 281 22.49 -7.69 -22.77
N PRO A 282 23.43 -8.63 -22.60
CA PRO A 282 24.37 -8.62 -21.47
C PRO A 282 25.21 -7.35 -21.34
N ASP A 283 25.61 -6.73 -22.46
CA ASP A 283 26.37 -5.49 -22.44
C ASP A 283 25.52 -4.30 -22.02
N HIS A 284 24.25 -4.28 -22.44
CA HIS A 284 23.27 -3.28 -22.01
C HIS A 284 22.96 -3.41 -20.52
N LEU A 285 22.76 -4.63 -20.02
CA LEU A 285 22.57 -4.90 -18.58
C LEU A 285 23.79 -4.47 -17.76
N ARG A 286 25.01 -4.74 -18.24
CA ARG A 286 26.25 -4.33 -17.57
C ARG A 286 26.39 -2.80 -17.53
N ALA A 287 26.10 -2.13 -18.64
CA ALA A 287 26.11 -0.67 -18.72
C ALA A 287 25.07 -0.06 -17.78
N GLY A 288 23.85 -0.60 -17.73
CA GLY A 288 22.81 -0.17 -16.80
C GLY A 288 23.20 -0.37 -15.34
N LYS A 289 23.80 -1.53 -14.99
CA LYS A 289 24.32 -1.80 -13.64
C LYS A 289 25.37 -0.77 -13.25
N GLN A 290 26.31 -0.47 -14.14
CA GLN A 290 27.39 0.49 -13.89
C GLN A 290 26.83 1.92 -13.69
N ALA A 291 25.90 2.36 -14.55
CA ALA A 291 25.28 3.68 -14.43
C ALA A 291 24.45 3.83 -13.15
N LEU A 292 23.70 2.79 -12.76
CA LEU A 292 23.00 2.77 -11.47
C LEU A 292 24.00 2.83 -10.31
N LYS A 293 25.08 2.04 -10.37
CA LYS A 293 26.11 2.02 -9.34
C LYS A 293 26.75 3.40 -9.17
N GLU A 294 27.12 4.07 -10.26
CA GLU A 294 27.67 5.44 -10.23
C GLU A 294 26.70 6.42 -9.57
N THR A 295 25.41 6.30 -9.87
CA THR A 295 24.36 7.12 -9.24
C THR A 295 24.27 6.86 -7.74
N LEU A 296 24.33 5.58 -7.32
CA LEU A 296 24.28 5.19 -5.91
C LEU A 296 25.57 5.56 -5.16
N ASP A 297 26.73 5.51 -5.80
CA ASP A 297 28.00 5.93 -5.20
C ASP A 297 28.02 7.46 -4.99
N ASP A 298 27.52 8.25 -5.95
CA ASP A 298 27.48 9.72 -5.85
C ASP A 298 26.37 10.22 -4.91
N LYS A 299 25.14 9.73 -5.10
CA LYS A 299 23.95 10.25 -4.40
C LYS A 299 23.45 9.35 -3.27
N GLY A 300 23.92 8.12 -3.14
CA GLY A 300 23.36 7.17 -2.19
C GLY A 300 21.94 6.73 -2.51
N LEU A 301 21.37 6.00 -1.56
CA LEU A 301 19.94 5.68 -1.46
C LEU A 301 19.65 5.33 0.01
N ASP A 302 19.73 6.34 0.87
CA ASP A 302 19.68 6.13 2.31
C ASP A 302 18.24 5.84 2.78
N GLY A 303 18.09 4.93 3.73
CA GLY A 303 16.80 4.53 4.28
C GLY A 303 16.09 3.44 3.47
N LEU A 304 16.74 2.82 2.48
CA LEU A 304 16.19 1.68 1.76
C LEU A 304 15.96 0.49 2.70
N PHE A 305 16.96 0.12 3.50
CA PHE A 305 16.86 -1.02 4.41
C PHE A 305 15.97 -0.68 5.62
N VAL A 306 15.95 0.58 6.05
CA VAL A 306 14.93 1.06 7.00
C VAL A 306 13.52 0.83 6.47
N SER A 307 13.25 1.24 5.23
CA SER A 307 11.92 1.14 4.60
C SER A 307 11.50 -0.31 4.39
N LEU A 308 12.42 -1.15 3.88
CA LEU A 308 12.17 -2.57 3.67
C LEU A 308 11.91 -3.27 5.01
N LEU A 309 12.76 -3.07 6.02
CA LEU A 309 12.62 -3.76 7.30
C LEU A 309 11.37 -3.31 8.06
N ALA A 310 11.10 -2.01 8.15
CA ALA A 310 9.92 -1.50 8.85
C ALA A 310 8.61 -2.05 8.27
N ARG A 311 8.52 -2.14 6.94
CA ARG A 311 7.35 -2.72 6.28
C ARG A 311 7.33 -4.23 6.40
N PHE A 312 8.49 -4.88 6.36
CA PHE A 312 8.57 -6.33 6.53
C PHE A 312 8.14 -6.75 7.94
N THR A 313 8.47 -5.94 8.96
CA THR A 313 7.96 -6.11 10.32
C THR A 313 6.46 -5.90 10.43
N LEU A 314 5.78 -5.30 9.45
CA LEU A 314 4.30 -5.21 9.42
C LEU A 314 3.64 -6.44 8.76
N GLY A 315 4.45 -7.39 8.26
CA GLY A 315 3.99 -8.60 7.59
C GLY A 315 3.66 -8.40 6.12
N GLU A 316 4.16 -7.33 5.49
CA GLU A 316 4.06 -7.19 4.05
C GLU A 316 5.00 -8.19 3.38
N ASP A 317 4.52 -9.07 2.50
CA ASP A 317 5.39 -9.83 1.59
C ASP A 317 5.10 -9.52 0.12
N SER A 318 3.85 -9.34 -0.27
CA SER A 318 3.43 -9.07 -1.65
C SER A 318 3.74 -7.66 -2.10
N ASP A 319 3.87 -6.74 -1.15
CA ASP A 319 3.85 -5.30 -1.40
C ASP A 319 5.14 -4.58 -0.95
N LEU A 320 6.16 -5.32 -0.51
CA LEU A 320 7.51 -4.80 -0.17
C LEU A 320 8.35 -4.37 -1.39
N GLY A 321 7.79 -4.45 -2.59
CA GLY A 321 8.50 -4.06 -3.80
C GLY A 321 8.79 -2.54 -3.88
N PRO A 322 9.81 -2.16 -4.67
CA PRO A 322 10.07 -0.76 -5.05
C PRO A 322 8.89 0.04 -5.59
N ASP A 323 7.84 -0.63 -6.10
CA ASP A 323 6.64 0.01 -6.63
C ASP A 323 5.78 0.70 -5.56
N ASN A 324 6.03 0.43 -4.28
CA ASN A 324 5.40 1.11 -3.14
C ASN A 324 6.40 1.99 -2.37
N MET A 325 7.45 2.46 -3.01
CA MET A 325 8.43 3.37 -2.42
C MET A 325 8.76 4.50 -3.38
N LEU A 326 9.22 5.61 -2.81
CA LEU A 326 9.65 6.78 -3.53
C LEU A 326 11.09 7.13 -3.19
N VAL A 327 11.72 7.90 -4.07
CA VAL A 327 13.01 8.55 -3.86
C VAL A 327 12.80 10.05 -3.82
N VAL A 328 13.36 10.70 -2.82
CA VAL A 328 13.36 12.16 -2.66
C VAL A 328 14.80 12.66 -2.46
N PRO A 329 15.12 13.89 -2.88
CA PRO A 329 16.39 14.51 -2.53
C PRO A 329 16.39 14.85 -1.04
N GLY A 330 17.40 14.39 -0.31
CA GLY A 330 17.68 14.81 1.05
C GLY A 330 18.27 16.22 1.09
N ASP A 331 18.16 16.90 2.23
CA ASP A 331 18.76 18.22 2.43
C ASP A 331 20.30 18.16 2.39
N ASP A 332 20.90 16.97 2.56
CA ASP A 332 22.32 16.68 2.38
C ASP A 332 22.71 16.38 0.92
N GLY A 333 21.77 16.50 -0.01
CA GLY A 333 21.95 16.22 -1.44
C GLY A 333 21.98 14.73 -1.78
N ARG A 334 21.80 13.82 -0.80
CA ARG A 334 21.73 12.38 -1.02
C ARG A 334 20.29 11.94 -1.28
N ASN A 335 20.10 10.91 -2.11
CA ASN A 335 18.78 10.31 -2.32
C ASN A 335 18.32 9.58 -1.06
N LYS A 336 17.05 9.78 -0.70
CA LYS A 336 16.42 9.12 0.44
C LYS A 336 15.22 8.30 0.00
N THR A 337 15.06 7.11 0.57
CA THR A 337 13.89 6.26 0.34
C THR A 337 12.74 6.64 1.28
N VAL A 338 11.54 6.78 0.71
CA VAL A 338 10.28 7.08 1.41
C VAL A 338 9.30 5.95 1.16
N SER A 339 8.67 5.43 2.21
CA SER A 339 7.64 4.39 2.07
C SER A 339 6.29 5.03 1.79
N ILE A 340 5.55 4.47 0.84
CA ILE A 340 4.15 4.83 0.55
C ILE A 340 3.29 3.58 0.47
N ASP A 341 1.97 3.76 0.52
CA ASP A 341 1.00 2.68 0.34
C ASP A 341 1.26 1.48 1.26
N VAL A 342 1.71 1.76 2.50
CA VAL A 342 1.94 0.75 3.52
C VAL A 342 0.60 0.06 3.81
N THR A 343 0.50 -1.21 3.48
CA THR A 343 -0.68 -2.06 3.63
C THR A 343 -1.03 -2.35 5.10
N GLY A 344 -0.09 -2.11 6.02
CA GLY A 344 -0.31 -2.14 7.46
C GLY A 344 -0.18 -3.52 8.10
N PHE A 345 -0.87 -3.73 9.22
CA PHE A 345 -0.79 -4.96 10.01
C PHE A 345 -1.36 -6.18 9.27
N ARG A 346 -0.47 -7.01 8.71
CA ARG A 346 -0.83 -8.29 8.07
C ARG A 346 -0.59 -9.50 8.98
N TYR A 347 0.16 -9.33 10.07
CA TYR A 347 0.44 -10.33 11.12
C TYR A 347 1.17 -11.59 10.64
N GLU A 348 1.92 -11.49 9.55
CA GLU A 348 2.57 -12.62 8.91
C GLU A 348 4.11 -12.60 9.17
N TRP A 349 4.68 -13.81 9.30
CA TRP A 349 6.11 -14.17 9.28
C TRP A 349 7.08 -13.46 10.22
N GLU A 350 6.87 -13.62 11.52
CA GLU A 350 7.93 -13.35 12.50
C GLU A 350 9.17 -14.23 12.29
N ASN A 351 8.96 -15.53 12.03
CA ASN A 351 10.03 -16.52 11.92
C ASN A 351 10.18 -17.07 10.50
N ASP A 352 11.38 -17.54 10.17
CA ASP A 352 11.68 -18.22 8.91
C ASP A 352 10.70 -19.38 8.69
N THR A 353 10.16 -19.50 7.48
CA THR A 353 9.40 -20.67 7.07
C THR A 353 10.33 -21.66 6.36
N PRO A 354 10.47 -22.90 6.86
CA PRO A 354 11.32 -23.90 6.23
C PRO A 354 10.91 -24.14 4.77
N ALA A 355 11.90 -24.46 3.94
CA ALA A 355 11.65 -24.90 2.58
C ALA A 355 10.75 -26.15 2.60
N GLY A 356 9.67 -26.12 1.84
CA GLY A 356 8.82 -27.28 1.60
C GLY A 356 9.17 -27.94 0.27
N PRO A 357 8.63 -29.15 -0.02
CA PRO A 357 8.89 -29.85 -1.28
C PRO A 357 8.53 -29.06 -2.56
N ARG A 358 7.70 -28.02 -2.44
CA ARG A 358 7.23 -27.17 -3.54
C ARG A 358 7.50 -25.67 -3.34
N ASN A 359 8.03 -25.27 -2.19
CA ASN A 359 8.18 -23.85 -1.83
C ASN A 359 9.62 -23.59 -1.37
N PRO A 360 10.28 -22.55 -1.91
CA PRO A 360 11.58 -22.13 -1.39
C PRO A 360 11.44 -21.69 0.07
N PRO A 361 12.54 -21.75 0.86
CA PRO A 361 12.55 -21.19 2.20
C PRO A 361 12.19 -19.70 2.12
N ARG A 362 11.52 -19.19 3.15
CA ARG A 362 11.16 -17.77 3.23
C ARG A 362 11.67 -17.20 4.54
N HIS A 363 12.22 -16.01 4.46
CA HIS A 363 12.70 -15.31 5.64
C HIS A 363 11.55 -14.77 6.49
N GLY A 364 11.76 -14.71 7.80
CA GLY A 364 10.94 -13.94 8.73
C GLY A 364 11.64 -12.65 9.15
N TRP A 365 10.88 -11.60 9.46
CA TRP A 365 11.45 -10.31 9.85
C TRP A 365 12.24 -10.37 11.16
N GLY A 366 11.87 -11.29 12.06
CA GLY A 366 12.47 -11.42 13.38
C GLY A 366 13.97 -11.72 13.33
N LYS A 367 14.41 -12.48 12.33
CA LYS A 367 15.83 -12.82 12.14
C LYS A 367 16.72 -11.58 11.89
N VAL A 368 16.20 -10.59 11.17
CA VAL A 368 16.94 -9.34 10.89
C VAL A 368 16.94 -8.43 12.12
N ILE A 369 15.86 -8.43 12.90
CA ILE A 369 15.82 -7.71 14.20
C ILE A 369 16.80 -8.32 15.20
N ASP A 370 16.90 -9.65 15.26
CA ASP A 370 17.84 -10.33 16.16
C ASP A 370 19.29 -10.10 15.73
N ASN A 371 19.55 -10.18 14.41
CA ASN A 371 20.87 -10.01 13.82
C ASN A 371 20.85 -9.04 12.62
N PRO A 372 21.01 -7.72 12.87
CA PRO A 372 21.00 -6.70 11.82
C PRO A 372 22.05 -6.88 10.71
N ALA A 373 23.10 -7.67 10.95
CA ALA A 373 24.10 -7.96 9.92
C ALA A 373 23.54 -8.76 8.72
N LEU A 374 22.40 -9.44 8.92
CA LEU A 374 21.72 -10.22 7.89
C LEU A 374 20.83 -9.36 6.97
N ALA A 375 20.70 -8.06 7.24
CA ALA A 375 19.79 -7.18 6.52
C ALA A 375 20.03 -7.17 5.00
N LEU A 376 21.30 -7.18 4.56
CA LEU A 376 21.64 -7.16 3.14
C LEU A 376 21.12 -8.41 2.42
N ASP A 377 21.37 -9.59 2.99
CA ASP A 377 21.04 -10.87 2.38
C ASP A 377 19.53 -11.12 2.43
N VAL A 378 18.90 -10.83 3.57
CA VAL A 378 17.48 -11.14 3.81
C VAL A 378 16.58 -10.14 3.10
N LEU A 379 16.82 -8.84 3.22
CA LEU A 379 15.89 -7.83 2.71
C LEU A 379 15.94 -7.70 1.18
N LEU A 380 17.03 -8.12 0.54
CA LEU A 380 17.15 -8.18 -0.92
C LEU A 380 16.89 -9.59 -1.48
N ASP A 381 16.53 -10.56 -0.65
CA ASP A 381 16.14 -11.89 -1.11
C ASP A 381 14.81 -11.83 -1.88
N GLY A 382 14.67 -12.70 -2.89
CA GLY A 382 13.46 -12.74 -3.73
C GLY A 382 12.19 -13.14 -2.99
N SER A 383 12.29 -13.72 -1.79
CA SER A 383 11.15 -13.97 -0.91
C SER A 383 10.64 -12.71 -0.20
N VAL A 384 11.49 -11.68 -0.06
CA VAL A 384 11.18 -10.40 0.60
C VAL A 384 10.98 -9.29 -0.44
N MET A 385 12.02 -8.95 -1.20
CA MET A 385 11.97 -7.95 -2.26
C MET A 385 11.50 -8.58 -3.58
N LYS A 386 10.18 -8.74 -3.73
CA LYS A 386 9.59 -9.38 -4.92
C LYS A 386 9.85 -8.57 -6.21
N SER A 387 10.03 -9.28 -7.32
CA SER A 387 10.29 -8.70 -8.65
C SER A 387 9.07 -8.07 -9.35
N ARG A 388 7.95 -7.85 -8.64
CA ARG A 388 6.69 -7.33 -9.22
C ARG A 388 6.89 -6.00 -9.96
N TYR A 389 7.74 -5.12 -9.42
CA TYR A 389 8.08 -3.85 -10.03
C TYR A 389 8.72 -4.02 -11.43
N ALA A 390 9.45 -5.11 -11.64
CA ALA A 390 10.14 -5.48 -12.89
C ALA A 390 9.53 -6.74 -13.54
N ARG A 391 8.23 -7.00 -13.38
CA ARG A 391 7.56 -8.19 -13.94
C ARG A 391 7.84 -8.36 -15.43
N GLY A 392 8.40 -9.51 -15.83
CA GLY A 392 8.79 -9.82 -17.21
C GLY A 392 10.17 -9.26 -17.62
N LEU A 393 10.87 -8.59 -16.70
CA LEU A 393 12.23 -8.06 -16.85
C LEU A 393 13.15 -8.71 -15.81
N GLU A 394 13.12 -10.04 -15.68
CA GLU A 394 13.81 -10.78 -14.61
C GLU A 394 15.32 -10.52 -14.57
N SER A 395 15.96 -10.39 -15.74
CA SER A 395 17.39 -10.04 -15.85
C SER A 395 17.70 -8.64 -15.29
N VAL A 396 16.79 -7.68 -15.49
CA VAL A 396 16.92 -6.32 -14.93
C VAL A 396 16.77 -6.36 -13.42
N HIS A 397 15.78 -7.10 -12.90
CA HIS A 397 15.63 -7.28 -11.45
C HIS A 397 16.89 -7.87 -10.82
N ALA A 398 17.45 -8.92 -11.40
CA ALA A 398 18.69 -9.53 -10.91
C ALA A 398 19.86 -8.53 -10.92
N ALA A 399 20.04 -7.76 -12.00
CA ALA A 399 21.09 -6.75 -12.09
C ALA A 399 20.90 -5.59 -11.10
N VAL A 400 19.65 -5.19 -10.81
CA VAL A 400 19.34 -4.20 -9.78
C VAL A 400 19.70 -4.72 -8.40
N VAL A 401 19.26 -5.94 -8.04
CA VAL A 401 19.58 -6.54 -6.72
C VAL A 401 21.08 -6.67 -6.53
N ASP A 402 21.80 -7.09 -7.57
CA ASP A 402 23.26 -7.19 -7.57
C ASP A 402 23.93 -5.82 -7.40
N CYS A 403 23.43 -4.78 -8.08
CA CYS A 403 23.90 -3.41 -7.91
C CYS A 403 23.67 -2.88 -6.48
N LEU A 404 22.48 -3.11 -5.91
CA LEU A 404 22.15 -2.69 -4.55
C LEU A 404 23.04 -3.39 -3.52
N ARG A 405 23.35 -4.68 -3.72
CA ARG A 405 24.29 -5.42 -2.87
C ARG A 405 25.68 -4.78 -2.90
N ASP A 406 26.19 -4.48 -4.09
CA ASP A 406 27.52 -3.89 -4.24
C ASP A 406 27.60 -2.47 -3.67
N ALA A 407 26.67 -1.60 -4.06
CA ALA A 407 26.73 -0.17 -3.76
C ALA A 407 26.30 0.17 -2.32
N LEU A 408 25.36 -0.58 -1.74
CA LEU A 408 24.73 -0.23 -0.46
C LEU A 408 25.06 -1.20 0.68
N HIS A 409 26.04 -2.10 0.53
CA HIS A 409 26.43 -3.05 1.58
C HIS A 409 26.77 -2.36 2.92
N GLN A 410 27.37 -1.17 2.87
CA GLN A 410 27.73 -0.41 4.08
C GLN A 410 26.53 0.20 4.79
N ASN A 411 25.40 0.40 4.10
CA ASN A 411 24.17 0.95 4.65
C ASN A 411 23.34 -0.09 5.40
N ALA A 412 23.33 -1.34 4.93
CA ALA A 412 22.38 -2.36 5.36
C ALA A 412 22.38 -2.62 6.88
N THR A 413 23.56 -2.86 7.45
CA THR A 413 23.67 -3.17 8.88
C THR A 413 23.34 -1.95 9.75
N PRO A 414 23.91 -0.74 9.53
CA PRO A 414 23.55 0.45 10.31
C PRO A 414 22.07 0.81 10.24
N GLU A 415 21.45 0.71 9.07
CA GLU A 415 20.03 1.00 8.90
C GLU A 415 19.14 -0.01 9.64
N ALA A 416 19.42 -1.31 9.54
CA ALA A 416 18.68 -2.31 10.30
C ALA A 416 18.87 -2.17 11.82
N GLN A 417 20.06 -1.77 12.27
CA GLN A 417 20.30 -1.44 13.68
C GLN A 417 19.48 -0.22 14.12
N ALA A 418 19.31 0.80 13.26
CA ALA A 418 18.48 1.95 13.57
C ALA A 418 17.01 1.53 13.77
N VAL A 419 16.49 0.64 12.93
CA VAL A 419 15.13 0.06 13.10
C VAL A 419 15.00 -0.69 14.42
N LYS A 420 15.96 -1.58 14.74
CA LYS A 420 15.97 -2.31 16.03
C LYS A 420 15.93 -1.34 17.21
N ARG A 421 16.84 -0.35 17.23
CA ARG A 421 16.94 0.63 18.31
C ARG A 421 15.67 1.47 18.45
N TRP A 422 15.07 1.87 17.33
CA TRP A 422 13.83 2.64 17.34
C TRP A 422 12.66 1.84 17.94
N TYR A 423 12.46 0.58 17.52
CA TYR A 423 11.46 -0.28 18.15
C TYR A 423 11.76 -0.52 19.64
N ALA A 424 13.01 -0.78 20.01
CA ALA A 424 13.38 -0.99 21.41
C ALA A 424 13.05 0.22 22.31
N ALA A 425 13.17 1.43 21.75
CA ALA A 425 12.89 2.70 22.43
C ALA A 425 11.40 3.12 22.41
N LEU A 426 10.53 2.38 21.71
CA LEU A 426 9.11 2.72 21.60
C LEU A 426 8.42 2.65 22.97
N ASP A 427 7.64 3.67 23.33
CA ASP A 427 6.71 3.59 24.45
C ASP A 427 5.51 2.72 24.05
N VAL A 428 5.56 1.45 24.42
CA VAL A 428 4.51 0.47 24.09
C VAL A 428 3.18 0.87 24.71
N HIS A 429 3.17 1.38 25.95
CA HIS A 429 1.93 1.74 26.61
C HIS A 429 1.25 2.91 25.90
N ALA A 430 2.00 3.96 25.58
CA ALA A 430 1.47 5.11 24.83
C ALA A 430 1.05 4.71 23.40
N SER A 431 1.81 3.86 22.73
CA SER A 431 1.50 3.40 21.36
C SER A 431 0.23 2.55 21.32
N THR A 432 0.11 1.59 22.24
CA THR A 432 -1.09 0.75 22.40
C THR A 432 -2.30 1.58 22.77
N ALA A 433 -2.19 2.47 23.76
CA ALA A 433 -3.29 3.36 24.14
C ALA A 433 -3.73 4.24 22.96
N SER A 434 -2.78 4.79 22.19
CA SER A 434 -3.07 5.59 21.01
C SER A 434 -3.77 4.78 19.91
N LEU A 435 -3.46 3.50 19.75
CA LEU A 435 -4.06 2.65 18.72
C LEU A 435 -5.49 2.26 19.11
N LEU A 436 -5.70 1.88 20.37
CA LEU A 436 -7.02 1.56 20.91
C LEU A 436 -7.96 2.78 20.89
N ALA A 437 -7.41 3.98 21.08
CA ALA A 437 -8.17 5.24 20.99
C ALA A 437 -8.73 5.54 19.59
N LEU A 438 -8.24 4.86 18.53
CA LEU A 438 -8.77 5.07 17.17
C LEU A 438 -10.25 4.76 17.05
N HIS A 439 -10.76 3.78 17.81
CA HIS A 439 -12.19 3.46 17.81
C HIS A 439 -13.03 4.66 18.27
N GLN A 440 -12.64 5.32 19.36
CA GLN A 440 -13.29 6.55 19.82
C GLN A 440 -13.14 7.67 18.78
N GLY A 441 -11.97 7.74 18.13
CA GLY A 441 -11.69 8.65 17.03
C GLY A 441 -12.60 8.47 15.81
N LEU A 442 -13.26 7.33 15.60
CA LEU A 442 -14.22 7.16 14.49
C LEU A 442 -15.48 8.04 14.65
N GLY A 443 -15.76 8.52 15.86
CA GLY A 443 -16.85 9.46 16.13
C GLY A 443 -18.22 8.95 15.65
N ASP A 444 -18.96 9.80 14.95
CA ASP A 444 -20.32 9.46 14.49
C ASP A 444 -20.37 8.34 13.45
N ILE A 445 -19.25 8.04 12.77
CA ILE A 445 -19.21 6.91 11.83
C ILE A 445 -19.40 5.59 12.56
N ALA A 446 -18.99 5.47 13.83
CA ALA A 446 -19.22 4.27 14.63
C ALA A 446 -20.71 3.90 14.75
N LYS A 447 -21.63 4.83 14.45
CA LYS A 447 -23.09 4.61 14.44
C LYS A 447 -23.65 4.30 13.05
N ALA A 448 -22.83 4.30 12.00
CA ALA A 448 -23.30 4.08 10.65
C ALA A 448 -23.82 2.63 10.48
N PRO A 449 -24.88 2.38 9.68
CA PRO A 449 -25.51 1.07 9.58
C PRO A 449 -24.58 -0.07 9.15
N TRP A 450 -23.56 0.25 8.36
CA TRP A 450 -22.58 -0.72 7.86
C TRP A 450 -21.44 -1.03 8.84
N MET A 451 -21.28 -0.25 9.91
CA MET A 451 -20.17 -0.44 10.83
C MET A 451 -20.25 -1.82 11.49
N PRO A 452 -19.10 -2.51 11.61
CA PRO A 452 -19.06 -3.75 12.36
C PRO A 452 -19.34 -3.51 13.85
N ASP A 453 -19.66 -4.59 14.56
CA ASP A 453 -19.84 -4.54 16.01
C ASP A 453 -18.60 -3.97 16.72
N ALA A 454 -18.84 -3.07 17.66
CA ALA A 454 -17.80 -2.41 18.47
C ALA A 454 -16.78 -3.39 19.05
N SER A 455 -17.25 -4.53 19.58
CA SER A 455 -16.38 -5.56 20.17
C SER A 455 -15.43 -6.20 19.15
N LEU A 456 -15.84 -6.33 17.87
CA LEU A 456 -14.99 -6.85 16.80
C LEU A 456 -13.95 -5.80 16.38
N VAL A 457 -14.32 -4.52 16.41
CA VAL A 457 -13.36 -3.42 16.20
C VAL A 457 -12.28 -3.44 17.28
N ASP A 458 -12.70 -3.48 18.54
CA ASP A 458 -11.79 -3.54 19.69
C ASP A 458 -10.88 -4.77 19.62
N GLN A 459 -11.44 -5.95 19.31
CA GLN A 459 -10.68 -7.19 19.16
C GLN A 459 -9.53 -7.07 18.13
N VAL A 460 -9.78 -6.45 16.97
CA VAL A 460 -8.75 -6.32 15.93
C VAL A 460 -7.74 -5.22 16.29
N LEU A 461 -8.16 -4.13 16.94
CA LEU A 461 -7.24 -3.10 17.46
C LEU A 461 -6.32 -3.64 18.56
N GLU A 462 -6.85 -4.44 19.49
CA GLU A 462 -6.08 -5.14 20.51
C GLU A 462 -5.06 -6.08 19.88
N ARG A 463 -5.43 -6.78 18.82
CA ARG A 463 -4.51 -7.63 18.07
C ARG A 463 -3.39 -6.82 17.42
N ASN A 464 -3.69 -5.68 16.81
CA ASN A 464 -2.65 -4.77 16.27
C ASN A 464 -1.72 -4.27 17.38
N ALA A 465 -2.26 -3.92 18.54
CA ALA A 465 -1.47 -3.48 19.68
C ALA A 465 -0.55 -4.59 20.22
N GLY A 466 -1.06 -5.82 20.32
CA GLY A 466 -0.27 -6.99 20.69
C GLY A 466 0.90 -7.20 19.74
N PHE A 467 0.67 -7.04 18.43
CA PHE A 467 1.72 -7.14 17.42
C PHE A 467 2.83 -6.10 17.58
N ILE A 468 2.48 -4.84 17.89
CA ILE A 468 3.49 -3.80 18.21
C ILE A 468 4.30 -4.21 19.44
N ASN A 469 3.63 -4.71 20.48
CA ASN A 469 4.29 -5.17 21.69
C ASN A 469 5.27 -6.33 21.40
N ASP A 470 4.90 -7.28 20.55
CA ASP A 470 5.75 -8.42 20.18
C ASP A 470 7.04 -7.96 19.48
N ILE A 471 6.94 -7.05 18.51
CA ILE A 471 8.12 -6.48 17.82
C ILE A 471 9.02 -5.74 18.79
N VAL A 472 8.43 -4.92 19.68
CA VAL A 472 9.20 -4.14 20.66
C VAL A 472 9.88 -5.05 21.68
N HIS A 473 9.20 -6.09 22.14
CA HIS A 473 9.79 -7.09 23.03
C HIS A 473 11.01 -7.73 22.39
N ARG A 474 10.86 -8.21 21.14
CA ARG A 474 11.96 -8.83 20.39
C ARG A 474 13.11 -7.87 20.11
N ALA A 475 12.82 -6.59 19.83
CA ALA A 475 13.85 -5.58 19.60
C ALA A 475 14.67 -5.23 20.86
N ARG A 476 14.11 -5.44 22.07
CA ARG A 476 14.78 -5.22 23.36
C ARG A 476 15.65 -6.39 23.80
N THR A 477 15.35 -7.59 23.30
CA THR A 477 16.16 -8.80 23.50
C THR A 477 17.28 -8.90 22.47
#